data_AF-A0A3S7GTJ2-F1
#
_entry.id   AF-A0A3S7GTJ2-F1
#
_cell.length_a   1.000
_cell.length_b   1.000
_cell.length_c   1.000
_cell.angle_alpha   90.00
_cell.angle_beta   90.00
_cell.angle_gamma   90.00
#
_symmetry.space_group_name_H-M   'P 1'
#
loop_
_entity.id
_entity.type
_entity.pdbx_description
1 polymer ?
#
loop_
_entity_poly.entity_id
_entity_poly.type
_entity_poly.pdbx_seq_one_letter_code
_entity_poly.pdbx_strand_id
1 'polypeptide(L)'
;MQAIKEEYNLDEQAKRIGLIVGISNEIYFLSISHVSDVYVEFIKGQWVAWRESFIPNTNHRTSYKLIAQGSFELVIARTKNYLNFIKKN
;
A
#
# COMPACT_ATOMS: atom_id res chain seq x y z
N MET A 1 33.30 -13.77 8.40
CA MET A 1 32.36 -12.74 7.91
C MET A 1 31.09 -12.86 8.72
N GLN A 2 30.80 -11.91 9.61
CA GLN A 2 29.48 -11.85 10.26
C GLN A 2 28.47 -11.40 9.21
N ALA A 3 27.47 -12.24 8.93
CA ALA A 3 26.33 -11.85 8.12
C ALA A 3 25.55 -10.79 8.90
N ILE A 4 25.62 -9.54 8.45
CA ILE A 4 24.68 -8.50 8.89
C ILE A 4 23.32 -8.98 8.38
N LYS A 5 22.52 -9.61 9.23
CA LYS A 5 21.10 -9.81 8.96
C LYS A 5 20.49 -8.43 8.94
N GLU A 6 20.39 -7.80 7.76
CA GLU A 6 19.43 -6.73 7.57
C GLU A 6 18.07 -7.33 7.95
N GLU A 7 17.53 -6.88 9.07
CA GLU A 7 16.23 -7.30 9.55
C GLU A 7 15.22 -6.83 8.50
N TYR A 8 14.71 -7.78 7.70
CA TYR A 8 13.79 -7.50 6.62
C TYR A 8 12.46 -7.03 7.19
N ASN A 9 12.36 -5.72 7.40
CA ASN A 9 11.22 -5.07 8.05
C ASN A 9 10.28 -4.51 6.97
N LEU A 10 9.10 -5.10 6.86
CA LEU A 10 8.08 -4.71 5.88
C LEU A 10 7.53 -3.31 6.18
N ASP A 11 7.33 -2.99 7.46
CA ASP A 11 6.84 -1.68 7.91
C ASP A 11 7.78 -0.56 7.45
N GLU A 12 9.09 -0.74 7.62
CA GLU A 12 10.08 0.25 7.18
C GLU A 12 10.10 0.43 5.66
N GLN A 13 9.93 -0.66 4.90
CA GLN A 13 9.84 -0.58 3.44
C GLN A 13 8.56 0.15 2.99
N ALA A 14 7.44 -0.09 3.65
CA ALA A 14 6.18 0.60 3.39
C ALA A 14 6.29 2.10 3.72
N LYS A 15 6.85 2.45 4.89
CA LYS A 15 7.10 3.85 5.29
C LYS A 15 7.99 4.60 4.30
N ARG A 16 9.05 3.95 3.79
CA ARG A 16 9.97 4.55 2.79
C ARG A 16 9.29 5.00 1.50
N ILE A 17 8.14 4.43 1.15
CA ILE A 17 7.34 4.86 -0.02
C ILE A 17 6.17 5.78 0.33
N GLY A 18 6.06 6.17 1.61
CA GLY A 18 5.06 7.10 2.12
C GLY A 18 3.76 6.45 2.59
N LEU A 19 3.74 5.14 2.83
CA LEU A 19 2.59 4.47 3.44
C LEU A 19 2.65 4.59 4.96
N ILE A 20 1.47 4.61 5.58
CA ILE A 20 1.23 4.51 7.02
C ILE A 20 1.02 3.03 7.36
N VAL A 21 1.55 2.60 8.50
CA VAL A 21 1.31 1.26 9.05
C VAL A 21 -0.04 1.26 9.75
N GLY A 22 -0.99 0.48 9.24
CA GLY A 22 -2.27 0.22 9.92
C GLY A 22 -2.14 -0.92 10.91
N ILE A 23 -1.66 -2.07 10.43
CA ILE A 23 -1.31 -3.24 11.23
C ILE A 23 0.06 -3.73 10.78
N SER A 24 1.01 -3.82 11.72
CA SER A 24 2.39 -4.21 11.45
C SER A 24 2.45 -5.55 10.71
N ASN A 25 3.21 -5.60 9.61
CA ASN A 25 3.36 -6.77 8.73
C ASN A 25 2.07 -7.29 8.06
N GLU A 26 0.95 -6.56 8.12
CA GLU A 26 -0.34 -7.01 7.58
C GLU A 26 -1.00 -5.96 6.68
N ILE A 27 -1.11 -4.71 7.12
CA ILE A 27 -1.85 -3.64 6.44
C ILE A 27 -1.07 -2.33 6.44
N TYR A 28 -0.91 -1.74 5.26
CA TYR A 28 -0.40 -0.39 5.04
C TYR A 28 -1.37 0.40 4.18
N PHE A 29 -1.40 1.72 4.35
CA PHE A 29 -2.29 2.57 3.55
C PHE A 29 -1.77 3.99 3.40
N LEU A 30 -2.33 4.74 2.47
CA LEU A 30 -2.13 6.18 2.33
C LEU A 30 -3.42 6.83 1.83
N SER A 31 -3.90 7.82 2.57
CA SER A 31 -4.98 8.69 2.11
C SER A 31 -4.47 9.68 1.07
N ILE A 32 -5.04 9.62 -0.13
CA ILE A 32 -4.76 10.53 -1.24
C ILE A 32 -5.61 11.80 -1.11
N SER A 33 -6.85 11.64 -0.65
CA SER A 33 -7.77 12.74 -0.33
C SER A 33 -8.81 12.27 0.70
N HIS A 34 -9.72 13.16 1.12
CA HIS A 34 -10.82 12.83 2.03
C HIS A 34 -11.83 11.81 1.48
N VAL A 35 -11.72 11.41 0.20
CA VAL A 35 -12.58 10.41 -0.45
C VAL A 35 -11.79 9.32 -1.15
N SER A 36 -10.48 9.22 -0.95
CA SER A 36 -9.70 8.23 -1.69
C SER A 36 -8.45 7.78 -0.97
N ASP A 37 -8.31 6.47 -0.88
CA ASP A 37 -7.26 5.79 -0.13
C ASP A 37 -6.62 4.70 -0.98
N VAL A 38 -5.31 4.52 -0.80
CA VAL A 38 -4.56 3.39 -1.33
C VAL A 38 -4.25 2.44 -0.19
N TYR A 39 -4.51 1.16 -0.38
CA TYR A 39 -4.26 0.10 0.58
C TYR A 39 -3.24 -0.90 0.03
N VAL A 40 -2.49 -1.51 0.94
CA VAL A 40 -1.61 -2.66 0.71
C VAL A 40 -1.83 -3.63 1.86
N GLU A 41 -2.44 -4.79 1.59
CA GLU A 41 -2.81 -5.76 2.62
C GLU A 41 -2.38 -7.18 2.22
N PHE A 42 -2.02 -7.98 3.22
CA PHE A 42 -1.80 -9.41 3.05
C PHE A 42 -3.13 -10.19 3.13
N ILE A 43 -3.67 -10.58 1.98
CA ILE A 43 -4.98 -11.23 1.86
C ILE A 43 -4.78 -12.64 1.30
N LYS A 44 -5.22 -13.66 2.03
CA LYS A 44 -5.27 -15.07 1.56
C LYS A 44 -3.94 -15.56 0.98
N GLY A 45 -2.82 -15.24 1.63
CA GLY A 45 -1.49 -15.73 1.26
C GLY A 45 -0.75 -14.89 0.22
N GLN A 46 -1.29 -13.72 -0.18
CA GLN A 46 -0.62 -12.81 -1.10
C GLN A 46 -0.77 -11.35 -0.67
N TRP A 47 0.18 -10.53 -1.05
CA TRP A 47 0.05 -9.09 -0.90
C TRP A 47 -0.81 -8.54 -2.05
N VAL A 48 -1.72 -7.63 -1.72
CA VAL A 48 -2.61 -6.99 -2.68
C VAL A 48 -2.55 -5.49 -2.44
N ALA A 49 -2.37 -4.71 -3.50
CA ALA A 49 -2.47 -3.26 -3.47
C ALA A 49 -3.64 -2.79 -4.34
N TRP A 50 -4.47 -1.91 -3.80
CA TRP A 50 -5.60 -1.32 -4.52
C TRP A 50 -5.87 0.09 -4.06
N ARG A 51 -6.64 0.82 -4.87
CA ARG A 51 -7.19 2.13 -4.52
C ARG A 51 -8.69 2.03 -4.38
N GLU A 52 -9.22 2.64 -3.34
CA GLU A 52 -10.65 2.88 -3.19
C GLU A 52 -10.97 4.37 -3.31
N SER A 53 -12.19 4.64 -3.77
CA SER A 53 -12.79 5.97 -3.66
C SER A 53 -14.17 5.85 -3.06
N PHE A 54 -14.61 6.87 -2.33
CA PHE A 54 -15.85 6.87 -1.56
C PHE A 54 -16.75 8.07 -1.95
N ILE A 55 -18.06 7.95 -1.71
CA ILE A 55 -18.95 9.12 -1.74
C ILE A 55 -18.63 9.96 -0.50
N PRO A 56 -18.42 11.29 -0.65
CA PRO A 56 -18.12 12.17 0.49
C PRO A 56 -19.09 11.98 1.65
N ASN A 57 -18.58 11.95 2.88
CA ASN A 57 -19.34 11.79 4.13
C ASN A 57 -20.15 10.49 4.24
N THR A 58 -19.77 9.45 3.50
CA THR A 58 -20.37 8.12 3.61
C THR A 58 -19.29 7.04 3.55
N ASN A 59 -19.65 5.82 3.92
CA ASN A 59 -18.79 4.64 3.70
C ASN A 59 -19.10 3.94 2.37
N HIS A 60 -19.86 4.56 1.47
CA HIS A 60 -20.18 3.96 0.17
C HIS A 60 -19.01 4.09 -0.79
N ARG A 61 -18.38 2.97 -1.12
CA ARG A 61 -17.32 2.88 -2.13
C ARG A 61 -17.90 3.12 -3.52
N THR A 62 -17.34 4.07 -4.26
CA THR A 62 -17.67 4.39 -5.65
C THR A 62 -16.80 3.66 -6.65
N SER A 63 -15.55 3.36 -6.27
CA SER A 63 -14.59 2.72 -7.19
C SER A 63 -13.62 1.84 -6.44
N TYR A 64 -13.18 0.78 -7.13
CA TYR A 64 -12.10 -0.09 -6.73
C TYR A 64 -11.16 -0.27 -7.91
N LYS A 65 -9.87 0.00 -7.71
CA LYS A 65 -8.84 -0.21 -8.74
C LYS A 65 -7.71 -1.04 -8.18
N LEU A 66 -7.54 -2.26 -8.70
CA LEU A 66 -6.39 -3.09 -8.42
C LEU A 66 -5.12 -2.44 -8.99
N ILE A 67 -4.07 -2.35 -8.18
CA ILE A 67 -2.75 -1.83 -8.57
C ILE A 67 -1.81 -3.01 -8.85
N ALA A 68 -1.73 -3.96 -7.92
CA ALA A 68 -0.90 -5.15 -8.03
C ALA A 68 -1.34 -6.25 -7.04
N GLN A 69 -0.95 -7.49 -7.32
CA GLN A 69 -1.03 -8.61 -6.39
C GLN A 69 0.19 -9.52 -6.55
N GLY A 70 0.64 -10.18 -5.49
CA GLY A 70 1.77 -11.12 -5.52
C GLY A 70 2.68 -11.05 -4.29
N SER A 71 3.99 -11.11 -4.52
CA SER A 71 4.98 -10.93 -3.44
C SER A 71 4.98 -9.49 -2.92
N PHE A 72 5.42 -9.31 -1.67
CA PHE A 72 5.53 -7.97 -1.06
C PHE A 72 6.39 -7.03 -1.91
N GLU A 73 7.55 -7.49 -2.38
CA GLU A 73 8.50 -6.67 -3.14
C GLU A 73 7.88 -6.16 -4.45
N LEU A 74 7.17 -7.05 -5.17
CA LEU A 74 6.45 -6.69 -6.39
C LEU A 74 5.37 -5.64 -6.09
N VAL A 75 4.57 -5.89 -5.06
CA VAL A 75 3.42 -5.05 -4.71
C VAL A 75 3.86 -3.68 -4.22
N ILE A 76 4.90 -3.59 -3.39
CA ILE A 76 5.49 -2.32 -2.94
C ILE A 76 6.12 -1.55 -4.10
N ALA A 77 6.85 -2.21 -5.01
CA ALA A 77 7.44 -1.54 -6.17
C ALA A 77 6.35 -0.95 -7.09
N ARG A 78 5.28 -1.70 -7.34
CA ARG A 78 4.14 -1.23 -8.14
C ARG A 78 3.37 -0.11 -7.44
N THR A 79 3.19 -0.20 -6.13
CA THR A 79 2.57 0.84 -5.30
C THR A 79 3.37 2.13 -5.35
N LYS A 80 4.70 2.07 -5.16
CA LYS A 80 5.59 3.23 -5.30
C LYS A 80 5.45 3.92 -6.64
N ASN A 81 5.43 3.15 -7.74
CA ASN A 81 5.25 3.70 -9.08
C ASN A 81 3.88 4.37 -9.25
N TYR A 82 2.84 3.75 -8.71
CA TYR A 82 1.48 4.31 -8.71
C TYR A 82 1.40 5.63 -7.91
N LEU A 83 1.97 5.66 -6.70
CA LEU A 83 2.02 6.85 -5.86
C LEU A 83 2.80 7.99 -6.53
N ASN A 84 3.89 7.68 -7.21
CA ASN A 84 4.65 8.67 -7.98
C ASN A 84 3.87 9.21 -9.19
N PHE A 85 3.10 8.36 -9.86
CA PHE A 85 2.24 8.77 -10.97
C PHE A 85 1.14 9.74 -10.50
N ILE A 86 0.44 9.42 -9.42
CA ILE A 86 -0.64 10.27 -8.91
C ILE A 86 -0.15 11.58 -8.29
N LYS A 87 1.08 11.63 -7.75
CA LYS A 87 1.67 12.88 -7.21
C LYS A 87 2.10 13.87 -8.29
N LYS A 88 2.31 13.40 -9.52
CA LYS A 88 2.71 14.24 -10.67
C LYS A 88 1.53 14.87 -11.38
N ASN A 89 0.32 14.39 -11.13
CA ASN A 89 -0.94 14.87 -11.71
C ASN A 89 -1.71 15.69 -10.67
#